data_AF-A0A7J4QNA3-F1
#
_entry.id   AF-A0A7J4QNA3-F1
#
_cell.length_a   1.000
_cell.length_b   1.000
_cell.length_c   1.000
_cell.angle_alpha   90.00
_cell.angle_beta   90.00
_cell.angle_gamma   90.00
#
_symmetry.space_group_name_H-M   'P 1'
#
loop_
_entity.id
_entity.type
_entity.pdbx_description
1 polymer ?
#
loop_
_entity_poly.entity_id
_entity_poly.type
_entity_poly.pdbx_seq_one_letter_code
_entity_poly.pdbx_strand_id
1 'polypeptide(L)'
;MGPTLMAAFLLWLPALLAVFGSLNLLGRGGPIWKVLTPLCAVLVLLAPMTVPDSTSTQAVELLWGVIVIGAPLLAGLALMVFSGDVPVGRAPTWGRPVGLLLVGFAAFLLVTWKPAFVTDEGLWGRFVLVFLAASISLCGSLYVTHRLFVPRRRSRSWPMLAGALLAGALLVFHGAGGQTGPSAVAEIAGLFLGAGLALMLSVLVIWLFERNLPEPQALPPPSQDDLERAAAIVARRMQTGGELDG
;
A
#
# COMPACT_ATOMS: atom_id res chain seq x y z
N MET A 1 -16.00 11.93 -33.23
CA MET A 1 -14.56 11.90 -32.88
C MET A 1 -14.08 10.46 -32.93
N GLY A 2 -12.85 10.18 -33.36
CA GLY A 2 -12.34 8.81 -33.36
C GLY A 2 -12.23 8.24 -31.93
N PRO A 3 -12.30 6.91 -31.74
CA PRO A 3 -12.29 6.27 -30.42
C PRO A 3 -11.03 6.60 -29.60
N THR A 4 -9.89 6.78 -30.26
CA THR A 4 -8.63 7.18 -29.64
C THR A 4 -8.66 8.62 -29.10
N LEU A 5 -9.26 9.54 -29.86
CA LEU A 5 -9.40 10.93 -29.47
C LEU A 5 -10.40 11.08 -28.32
N MET A 6 -11.46 10.26 -28.32
CA MET A 6 -12.43 10.18 -27.24
C MET A 6 -11.79 9.70 -25.93
N ALA A 7 -10.96 8.66 -25.98
CA ALA A 7 -10.18 8.19 -24.82
C ALA A 7 -9.19 9.26 -24.32
N ALA A 8 -8.53 9.99 -25.22
CA ALA A 8 -7.58 11.04 -24.83
C ALA A 8 -8.26 12.14 -23.99
N PHE A 9 -9.44 12.61 -24.40
CA PHE A 9 -10.14 13.70 -23.71
C PHE A 9 -10.99 13.27 -22.53
N LEU A 10 -11.63 12.09 -22.59
CA LEU A 10 -12.58 11.65 -21.55
C LEU A 10 -11.96 10.76 -20.48
N LEU A 11 -10.78 10.18 -20.74
CA LEU A 11 -10.08 9.33 -19.77
C LEU A 11 -8.71 9.93 -19.40
N TRP A 12 -7.82 10.14 -20.37
CA TRP A 12 -6.43 10.50 -20.07
C TRP A 12 -6.26 11.93 -19.56
N LEU A 13 -6.96 12.91 -20.14
CA LEU A 13 -6.93 14.29 -19.67
C LEU A 13 -7.49 14.41 -18.23
N PRO A 14 -8.68 13.85 -17.90
CA PRO A 14 -9.16 13.77 -16.53
C PRO A 14 -8.21 13.04 -15.59
N ALA A 15 -7.60 11.92 -16.02
CA ALA A 15 -6.64 11.19 -15.19
C ALA A 15 -5.42 12.05 -14.85
N LEU A 16 -4.86 12.76 -15.82
CA LEU A 16 -3.73 13.65 -15.62
C LEU A 16 -4.11 14.81 -14.68
N LEU A 17 -5.26 15.45 -14.91
CA LEU A 17 -5.76 16.50 -14.03
C LEU A 17 -6.05 16.02 -12.61
N ALA A 18 -6.53 14.78 -12.44
CA ALA A 18 -6.73 14.19 -11.12
C ALA A 18 -5.39 13.98 -10.39
N VAL A 19 -4.35 13.48 -11.08
CA VAL A 19 -3.00 13.33 -10.50
C VAL A 19 -2.42 14.68 -10.12
N PHE A 20 -2.38 15.64 -11.05
CA PHE A 20 -1.86 16.99 -10.75
C PHE A 20 -2.67 17.72 -9.69
N GLY A 21 -3.99 17.56 -9.72
CA GLY A 21 -4.89 18.14 -8.73
C GLY A 21 -4.66 17.56 -7.33
N SER A 22 -4.41 16.25 -7.23
CA SER A 22 -4.08 15.60 -5.96
C SER A 22 -2.78 16.15 -5.37
N LEU A 23 -1.71 16.26 -6.16
CA LEU A 23 -0.43 16.83 -5.73
C LEU A 23 -0.58 18.28 -5.27
N ASN A 24 -1.37 19.08 -6.00
CA ASN A 24 -1.67 20.46 -5.61
C ASN A 24 -2.46 20.53 -4.30
N LEU A 25 -3.44 19.65 -4.09
CA LEU A 25 -4.21 19.61 -2.83
C LEU A 25 -3.33 19.29 -1.63
N LEU A 26 -2.37 18.36 -1.77
CA LEU A 26 -1.38 18.10 -0.72
C LEU A 26 -0.50 19.34 -0.44
N GLY A 27 -0.13 20.09 -1.49
CA GLY A 27 0.60 21.35 -1.39
C GLY A 27 -0.21 22.56 -0.91
N ARG A 28 -1.44 22.37 -0.42
CA ARG A 28 -2.40 23.45 -0.09
C ARG A 28 -2.71 24.39 -1.26
N GLY A 29 -2.79 23.83 -2.46
CA GLY A 29 -3.11 24.54 -3.70
C GLY A 29 -4.48 25.21 -3.69
N GLY A 30 -4.71 26.06 -4.71
CA GLY A 30 -5.88 26.93 -4.80
C GLY A 30 -7.24 26.21 -4.76
N PRO A 31 -8.34 26.95 -4.46
CA PRO A 31 -9.67 26.36 -4.25
C PRO A 31 -10.22 25.63 -5.48
N ILE A 32 -9.78 25.98 -6.69
CA ILE A 32 -10.19 25.32 -7.93
C ILE A 32 -9.90 23.81 -7.93
N TRP A 33 -8.77 23.40 -7.33
CA TRP A 33 -8.37 22.00 -7.28
C TRP A 33 -9.24 21.17 -6.33
N LYS A 34 -9.91 21.79 -5.36
CA LYS A 34 -10.82 21.08 -4.44
C LYS A 34 -12.06 20.56 -5.15
N VAL A 35 -12.46 21.19 -6.25
CA VAL A 35 -13.62 20.79 -7.06
C VAL A 35 -13.18 20.04 -8.31
N LEU A 36 -12.14 20.52 -8.98
CA LEU A 36 -11.67 19.94 -10.23
C LEU A 36 -11.12 18.51 -10.02
N THR A 37 -10.33 18.29 -8.96
CA THR A 37 -9.72 16.97 -8.69
C THR A 37 -10.77 15.87 -8.47
N PRO A 38 -11.76 16.02 -7.57
CA PRO A 38 -12.78 14.98 -7.38
C PRO A 38 -13.64 14.80 -8.63
N LEU A 39 -13.96 15.88 -9.35
CA LEU A 39 -14.71 15.79 -10.62
C LEU A 39 -13.95 14.96 -11.66
N CYS A 40 -12.67 15.25 -11.85
CA CYS A 40 -11.81 14.50 -12.76
C CYS A 40 -11.65 13.04 -12.33
N ALA A 41 -11.52 12.77 -11.03
CA ALA A 41 -11.47 11.40 -10.51
C ALA A 41 -12.77 10.63 -10.79
N VAL A 42 -13.94 11.26 -10.60
CA VAL A 42 -15.24 10.66 -10.94
C VAL A 42 -15.34 10.39 -12.43
N LEU A 43 -14.90 11.32 -13.29
CA LEU A 43 -14.89 11.12 -14.75
C LEU A 43 -14.03 9.91 -15.16
N VAL A 44 -12.86 9.74 -14.53
CA VAL A 44 -12.01 8.55 -14.76
C VAL A 44 -12.74 7.27 -14.35
N LEU A 45 -13.39 7.25 -13.18
CA LEU A 45 -14.13 6.07 -12.72
C LEU A 45 -15.32 5.73 -13.63
N LEU A 46 -15.92 6.73 -14.29
CA LEU A 46 -17.00 6.54 -15.25
C LEU A 46 -16.51 6.14 -16.66
N ALA A 47 -15.20 6.01 -16.89
CA ALA A 47 -14.64 5.66 -18.20
C ALA A 47 -15.23 4.39 -18.85
N PRO A 48 -15.58 3.31 -18.11
CA PRO A 48 -16.25 2.14 -18.68
C PRO A 48 -17.58 2.45 -19.35
N MET A 49 -18.27 3.51 -18.89
CA MET A 49 -19.55 3.94 -19.45
C MET A 49 -19.40 4.98 -20.55
N THR A 50 -18.34 5.80 -20.51
CA THR A 50 -18.15 6.92 -21.45
C THR A 50 -17.33 6.54 -22.68
N VAL A 51 -16.37 5.61 -22.54
CA VAL A 51 -15.48 5.16 -23.63
C VAL A 51 -15.28 3.63 -23.57
N PRO A 52 -16.34 2.82 -23.77
CA PRO A 52 -16.26 1.37 -23.64
C PRO A 52 -15.30 0.73 -24.65
N ASP A 53 -15.21 1.28 -25.87
CA ASP A 53 -14.42 0.68 -26.96
C ASP A 53 -12.90 0.93 -26.86
N SER A 54 -12.42 1.58 -25.80
CA SER A 54 -10.99 1.86 -25.62
C SER A 54 -10.30 0.76 -24.82
N THR A 55 -9.13 0.30 -25.27
CA THR A 55 -8.28 -0.62 -24.49
C THR A 55 -7.80 0.00 -23.18
N SER A 56 -7.72 1.34 -23.09
CA SER A 56 -7.36 2.04 -21.85
C SER A 56 -8.43 1.92 -20.76
N THR A 57 -9.67 1.61 -21.15
CA THR A 57 -10.80 1.41 -20.24
C THR A 57 -10.64 0.13 -19.39
N GLN A 58 -9.93 -0.87 -19.91
CA GLN A 58 -9.59 -2.09 -19.14
C GLN A 58 -8.82 -1.77 -17.85
N ALA A 59 -7.95 -0.76 -17.87
CA ALA A 59 -7.20 -0.36 -16.68
C ALA A 59 -8.13 0.22 -15.60
N VAL A 60 -9.20 0.90 -16.01
CA VAL A 60 -10.23 1.42 -15.09
C VAL A 60 -11.12 0.28 -14.60
N GLU A 61 -11.50 -0.67 -15.44
CA GLU A 61 -12.24 -1.88 -15.03
C GLU A 61 -11.45 -2.71 -14.00
N LEU A 62 -10.14 -2.85 -14.21
CA LEU A 62 -9.24 -3.44 -13.22
C LEU A 62 -9.23 -2.61 -11.93
N LEU A 63 -9.14 -1.28 -12.03
CA LEU A 63 -9.18 -0.39 -10.86
C LEU A 63 -10.48 -0.57 -10.06
N TRP A 64 -11.63 -0.70 -10.70
CA TRP A 64 -12.89 -1.03 -10.04
C TRP A 64 -12.79 -2.36 -9.29
N GLY A 65 -12.25 -3.40 -9.93
CA GLY A 65 -12.01 -4.69 -9.27
C GLY A 65 -11.09 -4.59 -8.05
N VAL A 66 -10.00 -3.84 -8.18
CA VAL A 66 -9.05 -3.56 -7.09
C VAL A 66 -9.71 -2.76 -5.97
N ILE A 67 -10.59 -1.81 -6.26
CA ILE A 67 -11.31 -1.04 -5.23
C ILE A 67 -12.31 -1.93 -4.49
N VAL A 68 -13.11 -2.72 -5.21
CA VAL A 68 -14.15 -3.59 -4.63
C VAL A 68 -13.54 -4.61 -3.66
N ILE A 69 -12.35 -5.11 -3.96
CA ILE A 69 -11.64 -6.07 -3.10
C ILE A 69 -10.72 -5.37 -2.09
N GLY A 70 -10.03 -4.33 -2.54
CA GLY A 70 -9.06 -3.58 -1.76
C GLY A 70 -9.71 -2.81 -0.62
N ALA A 71 -10.91 -2.25 -0.80
CA ALA A 71 -11.62 -1.54 0.26
C ALA A 71 -11.92 -2.43 1.48
N PRO A 72 -12.61 -3.59 1.36
CA PRO A 72 -12.82 -4.49 2.49
C PRO A 72 -11.50 -5.08 3.00
N LEU A 73 -10.52 -5.37 2.14
CA LEU A 73 -9.21 -5.86 2.58
C LEU A 73 -8.48 -4.84 3.47
N LEU A 74 -8.37 -3.59 3.02
CA LEU A 74 -7.70 -2.51 3.76
C LEU A 74 -8.45 -2.15 5.03
N ALA A 75 -9.78 -2.04 4.98
CA ALA A 75 -10.59 -1.80 6.15
C ALA A 75 -10.46 -2.95 7.16
N GLY A 76 -10.46 -4.19 6.69
CA GLY A 76 -10.29 -5.38 7.51
C GLY A 76 -8.92 -5.43 8.18
N LEU A 77 -7.85 -5.18 7.42
CA LEU A 77 -6.48 -5.10 7.94
C LEU A 77 -6.32 -3.95 8.95
N ALA A 78 -6.84 -2.76 8.64
CA ALA A 78 -6.80 -1.62 9.54
C ALA A 78 -7.50 -1.95 10.87
N LEU A 79 -8.70 -2.52 10.81
CA LEU A 79 -9.40 -2.98 12.02
C LEU A 79 -8.57 -4.00 12.78
N MET A 80 -7.99 -5.01 12.14
CA MET A 80 -7.16 -6.01 12.83
C MET A 80 -5.90 -5.42 13.49
N VAL A 81 -5.24 -4.47 12.82
CA VAL A 81 -4.01 -3.82 13.33
C VAL A 81 -4.32 -2.92 14.52
N PHE A 82 -5.34 -2.06 14.40
CA PHE A 82 -5.65 -1.05 15.43
C PHE A 82 -6.53 -1.56 16.58
N SER A 83 -7.14 -2.74 16.45
CA SER A 83 -7.88 -3.40 17.55
C SER A 83 -7.03 -4.31 18.43
N GLY A 84 -5.71 -4.31 18.23
CA GLY A 84 -4.78 -5.00 19.10
C GLY A 84 -4.31 -4.19 20.31
N ASP A 85 -3.30 -4.73 20.99
CA ASP A 85 -2.59 -4.04 22.07
C ASP A 85 -1.70 -2.94 21.47
N VAL A 86 -2.33 -1.90 20.95
CA VAL A 86 -1.66 -0.72 20.41
C VAL A 86 -1.64 0.35 21.51
N PRO A 87 -0.49 0.97 21.80
CA PRO A 87 -0.38 1.99 22.85
C PRO A 87 -1.17 3.27 22.55
N VAL A 88 -1.68 3.44 21.32
CA VAL A 88 -2.36 4.65 20.83
C VAL A 88 -3.85 4.37 20.64
N GLY A 89 -4.57 4.20 21.76
CA GLY A 89 -6.03 4.00 21.78
C GLY A 89 -6.48 2.61 21.30
N ARG A 90 -7.30 1.94 22.10
CA ARG A 90 -7.88 0.64 21.72
C ARG A 90 -9.04 0.86 20.76
N ALA A 91 -8.96 0.37 19.53
CA ALA A 91 -10.18 0.20 18.73
C ALA A 91 -11.14 -0.77 19.48
N PRO A 92 -12.46 -0.65 19.30
CA PRO A 92 -13.44 -1.46 20.02
C PRO A 92 -13.15 -2.96 19.90
N THR A 93 -13.49 -3.74 20.93
CA THR A 93 -13.21 -5.18 21.01
C THR A 93 -13.79 -5.99 19.84
N TRP A 94 -14.86 -5.49 19.21
CA TRP A 94 -15.45 -6.04 17.98
C TRP A 94 -14.63 -5.79 16.70
N GLY A 95 -13.60 -4.93 16.74
CA GLY A 95 -12.78 -4.60 15.58
C GLY A 95 -12.04 -5.80 15.00
N ARG A 96 -11.48 -6.68 15.85
CA ARG A 96 -10.77 -7.90 15.41
C ARG A 96 -11.65 -8.86 14.61
N PRO A 97 -12.80 -9.34 15.14
CA PRO A 97 -13.64 -10.29 14.41
C PRO A 97 -14.22 -9.67 13.14
N VAL A 98 -14.63 -8.39 13.16
CA VAL A 98 -15.11 -7.70 11.96
C VAL A 98 -14.00 -7.58 10.92
N GLY A 99 -12.78 -7.26 11.35
CA GLY A 99 -11.62 -7.20 10.46
C GLY A 99 -11.35 -8.55 9.78
N LEU A 100 -11.41 -9.65 10.55
CA LEU A 100 -11.30 -11.02 10.04
C LEU A 100 -12.37 -11.36 9.00
N LEU A 101 -13.62 -11.00 9.27
CA LEU A 101 -14.71 -11.20 8.33
C LEU A 101 -14.50 -10.42 7.03
N LEU A 102 -14.06 -9.16 7.11
CA LEU A 102 -13.81 -8.32 5.93
C LEU A 102 -12.64 -8.85 5.08
N VAL A 103 -11.55 -9.30 5.72
CA VAL A 103 -10.43 -9.92 4.99
C VAL A 103 -10.87 -11.26 4.36
N GLY A 104 -11.64 -12.07 5.08
CA GLY A 104 -12.21 -13.31 4.54
C GLY A 104 -13.15 -13.07 3.37
N PHE A 105 -14.00 -12.04 3.46
CA PHE A 105 -14.90 -11.62 2.38
C PHE A 105 -14.11 -11.12 1.15
N ALA A 106 -13.08 -10.32 1.35
CA ALA A 106 -12.20 -9.87 0.27
C ALA A 106 -11.48 -11.05 -0.41
N ALA A 107 -10.97 -12.00 0.38
CA ALA A 107 -10.33 -13.22 -0.13
C ALA A 107 -11.31 -14.10 -0.91
N PHE A 108 -12.55 -14.21 -0.46
CA PHE A 108 -13.61 -14.91 -1.17
C PHE A 108 -13.92 -14.23 -2.51
N LEU A 109 -14.20 -12.91 -2.50
CA LEU A 109 -14.46 -12.13 -3.70
C LEU A 109 -13.32 -12.24 -4.73
N LEU A 110 -12.07 -12.27 -4.28
CA LEU A 110 -10.89 -12.37 -5.14
C LEU A 110 -10.92 -13.62 -6.04
N VAL A 111 -11.50 -14.72 -5.56
CA VAL A 111 -11.52 -15.97 -6.32
C VAL A 111 -12.89 -16.25 -6.96
N THR A 112 -13.99 -15.79 -6.36
CA THR A 112 -15.34 -16.09 -6.87
C THR A 112 -15.92 -15.02 -7.78
N TRP A 113 -15.43 -13.78 -7.71
CA TRP A 113 -15.94 -12.67 -8.49
C TRP A 113 -14.88 -12.16 -9.48
N LYS A 114 -15.34 -11.72 -10.65
CA LYS A 114 -14.50 -11.08 -11.66
C LYS A 114 -15.19 -9.80 -12.18
N PRO A 115 -14.44 -8.72 -12.43
CA PRO A 115 -14.96 -7.57 -13.16
C PRO A 115 -15.45 -7.99 -14.55
N ALA A 116 -16.46 -7.29 -15.06
CA ALA A 116 -16.85 -7.43 -16.45
C ALA A 116 -15.88 -6.63 -17.31
N PHE A 117 -14.95 -7.32 -17.99
CA PHE A 117 -14.03 -6.68 -18.93
C PHE A 117 -14.66 -6.60 -20.31
N VAL A 118 -14.47 -5.47 -21.00
CA VAL A 118 -15.00 -5.29 -22.36
C VAL A 118 -14.21 -6.10 -23.40
N THR A 119 -12.91 -6.37 -23.15
CA THR A 119 -12.02 -6.85 -24.22
C THR A 119 -11.01 -7.94 -23.82
N ASP A 120 -10.52 -8.01 -22.58
CA ASP A 120 -9.54 -9.02 -22.15
C ASP A 120 -10.02 -9.74 -20.87
N GLU A 121 -10.69 -10.89 -21.05
CA GLU A 121 -11.21 -11.68 -19.94
C GLU A 121 -10.11 -12.31 -19.06
N GLY A 122 -8.88 -12.42 -19.56
CA GLY A 122 -7.75 -13.03 -18.87
C GLY A 122 -6.97 -12.08 -17.95
N LEU A 123 -7.22 -10.77 -18.05
CA LEU A 123 -6.51 -9.75 -17.29
C LEU A 123 -6.73 -9.89 -15.77
N TRP A 124 -7.96 -10.19 -15.34
CA TRP A 124 -8.24 -10.45 -13.93
C TRP A 124 -7.55 -11.68 -13.39
N GLY A 125 -7.56 -12.79 -14.14
CA GLY A 125 -6.88 -14.02 -13.74
C GLY A 125 -5.38 -13.82 -13.57
N ARG A 126 -4.75 -13.04 -14.46
CA ARG A 126 -3.35 -12.62 -14.33
C ARG A 126 -3.11 -11.77 -13.09
N PHE A 127 -3.96 -10.77 -12.85
CA PHE A 127 -3.87 -9.93 -11.64
C PHE A 127 -3.97 -10.78 -10.37
N VAL A 128 -4.97 -11.65 -10.26
CA VAL A 128 -5.19 -12.54 -9.10
C VAL A 128 -3.98 -13.47 -8.91
N LEU A 129 -3.45 -14.04 -10.00
CA LEU A 129 -2.27 -14.90 -9.96
C LEU A 129 -1.05 -14.15 -9.40
N VAL A 130 -0.72 -12.99 -9.97
CA VAL A 130 0.45 -12.20 -9.53
C VAL A 130 0.26 -11.68 -8.11
N PHE A 131 -0.94 -11.22 -7.76
CA PHE A 131 -1.26 -10.72 -6.43
C PHE A 131 -1.11 -11.81 -5.35
N LEU A 132 -1.67 -13.00 -5.59
CA LEU A 132 -1.56 -14.13 -4.66
C LEU A 132 -0.13 -14.66 -4.59
N ALA A 133 0.57 -14.80 -5.72
CA ALA A 133 1.97 -15.21 -5.74
C ALA A 133 2.89 -14.22 -4.99
N ALA A 134 2.70 -12.92 -5.20
CA ALA A 134 3.40 -11.87 -4.46
C ALA A 134 3.09 -11.94 -2.96
N SER A 135 1.82 -12.18 -2.59
CA SER A 135 1.42 -12.35 -1.20
C SER A 135 2.07 -13.57 -0.54
N ILE A 136 2.14 -14.71 -1.22
CA ILE A 136 2.86 -15.92 -0.75
C ILE A 136 4.33 -15.58 -0.50
N SER A 137 5.00 -14.94 -1.47
CA SER A 137 6.42 -14.58 -1.39
C SER A 137 6.69 -13.59 -0.25
N LEU A 138 5.87 -12.55 -0.12
CA LEU A 138 6.01 -11.54 0.92
C LEU A 138 5.75 -12.12 2.31
N CYS A 139 4.64 -12.84 2.51
CA CYS A 139 4.34 -13.47 3.78
C CYS A 139 5.36 -14.54 4.16
N GLY A 140 5.83 -15.34 3.20
CA GLY A 140 6.86 -16.35 3.41
C GLY A 140 8.22 -15.77 3.77
N SER A 141 8.67 -14.74 3.06
CA SER A 141 9.94 -14.03 3.36
C SER A 141 9.90 -13.32 4.70
N LEU A 142 8.77 -12.68 5.04
CA LEU A 142 8.57 -12.08 6.35
C LEU A 142 8.57 -13.14 7.47
N TYR A 143 7.92 -14.28 7.25
CA TYR A 143 7.94 -15.40 8.20
C TYR A 143 9.37 -15.90 8.46
N VAL A 144 10.16 -16.13 7.40
CA VAL A 144 11.54 -16.59 7.51
C VAL A 144 12.40 -15.54 8.23
N THR A 145 12.35 -14.29 7.79
CA THR A 145 13.11 -13.18 8.37
C THR A 145 12.76 -12.99 9.85
N HIS A 146 11.48 -12.90 10.19
CA HIS A 146 11.05 -12.76 11.58
C HIS A 146 11.49 -13.95 12.43
N ARG A 147 11.46 -15.17 11.89
CA ARG A 147 11.84 -16.40 12.61
C ARG A 147 13.35 -16.51 12.83
N LEU A 148 14.17 -15.97 11.93
CA LEU A 148 15.64 -15.99 12.04
C LEU A 148 16.17 -14.83 12.89
N PHE A 149 15.66 -13.62 12.70
CA PHE A 149 16.19 -12.40 13.32
C PHE A 149 15.48 -12.00 14.61
N VAL A 150 14.33 -12.58 14.95
CA VAL A 150 13.59 -12.28 16.20
C VAL A 150 13.37 -13.54 17.07
N PRO A 151 14.44 -14.06 17.72
CA PRO A 151 14.36 -15.31 18.49
C PRO A 151 13.36 -15.26 19.64
N ARG A 152 13.30 -14.12 20.36
CA ARG A 152 12.45 -13.93 21.56
C ARG A 152 10.94 -13.88 21.26
N ARG A 153 10.52 -13.68 20.01
CA ARG A 153 9.09 -13.62 19.61
C ARG A 153 8.75 -14.62 18.51
N ARG A 154 9.48 -15.74 18.42
CA ARG A 154 9.28 -16.77 17.38
C ARG A 154 7.84 -17.28 17.30
N SER A 155 7.15 -17.41 18.43
CA SER A 155 5.73 -17.81 18.51
C SER A 155 4.77 -16.86 17.82
N ARG A 156 5.16 -15.60 17.60
CA ARG A 156 4.33 -14.55 16.98
C ARG A 156 4.44 -14.51 15.46
N SER A 157 5.25 -15.38 14.85
CA SER A 157 5.44 -15.47 13.39
C SER A 157 4.33 -16.24 12.67
N TRP A 158 3.48 -16.99 13.39
CA TRP A 158 2.44 -17.83 12.81
C TRP A 158 1.44 -17.10 11.89
N PRO A 159 1.02 -15.84 12.14
CA PRO A 159 0.14 -15.12 11.22
C PRO A 159 0.75 -14.92 9.82
N MET A 160 2.08 -14.75 9.73
CA MET A 160 2.77 -14.63 8.44
C MET A 160 2.74 -15.96 7.68
N LEU A 161 2.96 -17.08 8.38
CA LEU A 161 2.83 -18.42 7.80
C LEU A 161 1.39 -18.69 7.36
N ALA A 162 0.40 -18.38 8.20
CA ALA A 162 -1.01 -18.54 7.89
C ALA A 162 -1.42 -17.74 6.65
N GLY A 163 -0.93 -16.50 6.52
CA GLY A 163 -1.14 -15.67 5.32
C GLY A 163 -0.56 -16.31 4.06
N ALA A 164 0.68 -16.82 4.12
CA ALA A 164 1.32 -17.48 2.99
C ALA A 164 0.56 -18.76 2.56
N LEU A 165 0.13 -19.58 3.52
CA LEU A 165 -0.64 -20.80 3.26
C LEU A 165 -2.02 -20.49 2.69
N LEU A 166 -2.72 -19.48 3.25
CA LEU A 166 -4.03 -19.04 2.75
C LEU A 166 -3.93 -18.53 1.31
N ALA A 167 -2.95 -17.67 1.01
CA ALA A 167 -2.74 -17.18 -0.35
C ALA A 167 -2.40 -18.32 -1.33
N GLY A 168 -1.62 -19.31 -0.89
CA GLY A 168 -1.33 -20.53 -1.66
C GLY A 168 -2.59 -21.36 -1.94
N ALA A 169 -3.43 -21.59 -0.91
CA ALA A 169 -4.68 -22.32 -1.06
C ALA A 169 -5.65 -21.61 -2.01
N LEU A 170 -5.78 -20.28 -1.91
CA LEU A 170 -6.61 -19.47 -2.82
C LEU A 170 -6.09 -19.53 -4.25
N LEU A 171 -4.77 -19.55 -4.45
CA LEU A 171 -4.17 -19.65 -5.79
C LEU A 171 -4.47 -21.00 -6.44
N VAL A 172 -4.41 -22.09 -5.66
CA VAL A 172 -4.81 -23.42 -6.12
C VAL A 172 -6.30 -23.45 -6.44
N PHE A 173 -7.14 -22.87 -5.58
CA PHE A 173 -8.60 -22.82 -5.78
C PHE A 173 -9.02 -21.97 -6.99
N HIS A 174 -8.29 -20.89 -7.29
CA HIS A 174 -8.51 -20.08 -8.48
C HIS A 174 -8.27 -20.87 -9.78
N GLY A 175 -7.55 -21.99 -9.72
CA GLY A 175 -7.34 -22.86 -10.87
C GLY A 175 -6.41 -22.22 -11.88
N ALA A 176 -5.17 -21.89 -11.47
CA ALA A 176 -4.08 -21.49 -12.36
C ALA A 176 -3.66 -22.64 -13.30
N GLY A 177 -4.58 -23.11 -14.14
CA GLY A 177 -4.40 -24.17 -15.10
C GLY A 177 -3.76 -23.62 -16.37
N GLY A 178 -2.43 -23.72 -16.45
CA GLY A 178 -1.63 -23.82 -17.69
C GLY A 178 -1.57 -22.64 -18.66
N GLN A 179 -2.64 -21.89 -18.90
CA GLN A 179 -2.70 -20.90 -20.00
C GLN A 179 -2.27 -19.49 -19.60
N THR A 180 -2.35 -19.12 -18.32
CA THR A 180 -2.00 -17.77 -17.82
C THR A 180 -0.51 -17.61 -17.45
N GLY A 181 0.26 -18.70 -17.41
CA GLY A 181 1.66 -18.71 -16.96
C GLY A 181 2.60 -17.81 -17.77
N PRO A 182 2.69 -17.95 -19.11
CA PRO A 182 3.60 -17.13 -19.92
C PRO A 182 3.27 -15.64 -19.87
N SER A 183 1.98 -15.29 -19.90
CA SER A 183 1.53 -13.88 -19.82
C SER A 183 1.74 -13.27 -18.43
N ALA A 184 1.72 -14.07 -17.36
CA ALA A 184 2.01 -13.60 -16.02
C ALA A 184 3.48 -13.18 -15.84
N VAL A 185 4.40 -13.68 -16.66
CA VAL A 185 5.82 -13.26 -16.62
C VAL A 185 5.96 -11.77 -16.93
N ALA A 186 5.20 -11.27 -17.92
CA ALA A 186 5.22 -9.86 -18.26
C ALA A 186 4.69 -8.98 -17.12
N GLU A 187 3.63 -9.43 -16.44
CA GLU A 187 3.07 -8.75 -15.27
C GLU A 187 4.05 -8.72 -14.09
N ILE A 188 4.73 -9.84 -13.84
CA ILE A 188 5.77 -9.93 -12.80
C ILE A 188 6.94 -8.99 -13.14
N ALA A 189 7.42 -9.00 -14.39
CA ALA A 189 8.48 -8.10 -14.84
C ALA A 189 8.05 -6.63 -14.71
N GLY A 190 6.82 -6.31 -15.07
CA GLY A 190 6.22 -4.99 -14.90
C GLY A 190 6.17 -4.56 -13.43
N LEU A 191 5.80 -5.45 -12.51
CA LEU A 191 5.81 -5.21 -11.07
C LEU A 191 7.22 -4.86 -10.56
N PHE A 192 8.23 -5.66 -10.93
CA PHE A 192 9.62 -5.41 -10.52
C PHE A 192 10.18 -4.12 -11.12
N LEU A 193 9.92 -3.86 -12.40
CA LEU A 193 10.39 -2.65 -13.07
C LEU A 193 9.71 -1.40 -12.48
N GLY A 194 8.40 -1.46 -12.23
CA GLY A 194 7.64 -0.39 -11.59
C GLY A 194 8.12 -0.12 -10.16
N ALA A 195 8.30 -1.16 -9.35
CA ALA A 195 8.81 -1.03 -7.99
C ALA A 195 10.25 -0.46 -7.97
N GLY A 196 11.11 -0.92 -8.88
CA GLY A 196 12.47 -0.40 -9.02
C GLY A 196 12.51 1.08 -9.41
N LEU A 197 11.67 1.48 -10.37
CA LEU A 197 11.56 2.88 -10.79
C LEU A 197 10.98 3.77 -9.67
N ALA A 198 9.97 3.28 -8.94
CA ALA A 198 9.41 3.99 -7.79
C ALA A 198 10.45 4.19 -6.67
N LEU A 199 11.25 3.16 -6.38
CA LEU A 199 12.34 3.25 -5.41
C LEU A 199 13.42 4.23 -5.88
N MET A 200 13.82 4.17 -7.15
CA MET A 200 14.78 5.10 -7.73
C MET A 200 14.31 6.56 -7.63
N LEU A 201 13.04 6.83 -7.99
CA LEU A 201 12.45 8.16 -7.85
C LEU A 201 12.39 8.63 -6.40
N SER A 202 12.05 7.74 -5.46
CA SER A 202 12.01 8.06 -4.03
C SER A 202 13.39 8.49 -3.52
N VAL A 203 14.42 7.72 -3.86
CA VAL A 203 15.82 8.05 -3.51
C VAL A 203 16.25 9.36 -4.16
N LEU A 204 15.91 9.58 -5.43
CA LEU A 204 16.24 10.83 -6.15
C LEU A 204 15.59 12.04 -5.46
N VAL A 205 14.33 11.93 -5.07
CA VAL A 205 13.61 13.00 -4.35
C VAL A 205 14.29 13.27 -3.01
N ILE A 206 14.54 12.24 -2.20
CA ILE A 206 15.24 12.39 -0.91
C ILE A 206 16.59 13.08 -1.11
N TRP A 207 17.40 12.61 -2.06
CA TRP A 207 18.70 13.20 -2.38
C TRP A 207 18.61 14.67 -2.80
N LEU A 208 17.61 15.01 -3.62
CA LEU A 208 17.39 16.40 -4.05
C LEU A 208 16.97 17.29 -2.87
N PHE A 209 16.15 16.77 -1.96
CA PHE A 209 15.78 17.49 -0.74
C PHE A 209 16.97 17.68 0.18
N GLU A 210 17.75 16.63 0.45
CA GLU A 210 18.93 16.70 1.32
C GLU A 210 19.99 17.67 0.78
N ARG A 211 20.25 17.66 -0.53
CA ARG A 211 21.20 18.57 -1.17
C ARG A 211 20.80 20.05 -1.02
N ASN A 212 19.50 20.32 -0.90
CA ASN A 212 18.96 21.68 -0.80
C ASN A 212 18.66 22.11 0.65
N LEU A 213 18.98 21.29 1.65
CA LEU A 213 18.83 21.68 3.04
C LEU A 213 19.88 22.75 3.40
N PRO A 214 19.48 23.84 4.07
CA PRO A 214 20.43 24.79 4.62
C PRO A 214 21.28 24.10 5.70
N GLU A 215 22.53 24.52 5.83
CA GLU A 215 23.40 24.02 6.89
C GLU A 215 22.72 24.21 8.26
N PRO A 216 22.76 23.19 9.14
CA PRO A 216 22.19 23.30 10.47
C PRO A 216 22.82 24.51 11.17
N GLN A 217 21.98 25.40 11.72
CA GLN A 217 22.49 26.47 12.56
C GLN A 217 23.27 25.85 13.72
N ALA A 218 24.54 26.23 13.85
CA ALA A 218 25.35 25.83 14.98
C ALA A 218 24.63 26.30 16.26
N LEU A 219 24.25 25.34 17.11
CA LEU A 219 23.72 25.67 18.42
C LEU A 219 24.79 26.46 19.18
N PRO A 220 24.40 27.52 19.92
CA PRO A 220 25.34 28.19 20.80
C PRO A 220 25.93 27.18 21.79
N PRO A 221 27.18 27.39 22.25
CA PRO A 221 27.76 26.54 23.26
C PRO A 221 26.82 26.46 24.49
N PRO A 222 26.74 25.29 25.14
CA PRO A 222 25.79 25.07 26.23
C PRO A 222 26.00 26.11 27.33
N SER A 223 24.89 26.63 27.86
CA SER A 223 24.92 27.57 28.97
C SER A 223 25.38 26.88 30.26
N GLN A 224 25.84 27.65 31.25
CA GLN A 224 26.17 27.08 32.57
C GLN A 224 24.96 26.37 33.21
N ASP A 225 23.75 26.90 33.03
CA ASP A 225 22.51 26.28 33.52
C ASP A 225 22.23 24.91 32.86
N ASP A 226 22.55 24.77 31.57
CA ASP A 226 22.41 23.50 30.85
C ASP A 226 23.45 22.47 31.31
N LEU A 227 24.68 22.93 31.61
CA LEU A 227 25.74 22.10 32.18
C LEU A 227 25.40 21.64 33.60
N GLU A 228 24.83 22.53 34.42
CA GLU A 228 24.35 22.20 35.76
C GLU A 228 23.18 21.21 35.73
N ARG A 229 22.23 21.40 34.80
CA ARG A 229 21.15 20.41 34.57
C ARG A 229 21.68 19.07 34.12
N ALA A 230 22.62 19.04 33.17
CA ALA A 230 23.23 17.80 32.70
C ALA A 230 23.99 17.10 33.83
N ALA A 231 24.78 17.84 34.62
CA ALA A 231 25.48 17.33 35.79
C ALA A 231 24.51 16.78 36.85
N ALA A 232 23.41 17.47 37.11
CA ALA A 232 22.37 17.01 38.04
C ALA A 232 21.66 15.74 37.56
N ILE A 233 21.43 15.58 36.25
CA ILE A 233 20.86 14.35 35.67
C ILE A 233 21.84 13.18 35.80
N VAL A 234 23.12 13.41 35.52
CA VAL A 234 24.18 12.39 35.66
C VAL A 234 24.35 11.99 37.11
N ALA A 235 24.45 12.96 38.03
CA ALA A 235 24.56 12.71 39.47
C ALA A 235 23.34 11.95 40.00
N ARG A 236 22.12 12.33 39.57
CA ARG A 236 20.90 11.62 39.93
C ARG A 236 20.93 10.17 39.44
N ARG A 237 21.33 9.89 38.19
CA ARG A 237 21.45 8.51 37.67
C ARG A 237 22.52 7.69 38.38
N MET A 238 23.65 8.31 38.77
CA MET A 238 24.67 7.62 39.55
C MET A 238 24.21 7.29 40.98
N GLN A 239 23.42 8.16 41.61
CA GLN A 239 22.88 7.94 42.96
C GLN A 239 21.67 6.99 43.00
N THR A 240 20.86 6.93 41.93
CA THR A 240 19.70 6.01 41.85
C THR A 240 20.06 4.60 41.34
N GLY A 241 21.35 4.32 41.10
CA GLY A 241 21.85 2.96 40.92
C GLY A 241 21.70 2.43 39.51
N GLY A 242 22.84 2.09 38.89
CA GLY A 242 22.92 1.17 37.75
C GLY A 242 22.62 -0.29 38.13
N GLU A 243 21.59 -0.54 38.95
CA GLU A 243 21.21 -1.87 39.43
C GLU A 243 19.99 -2.48 38.70
N LEU A 244 19.54 -1.90 37.58
CA LEU A 244 18.39 -2.42 36.82
C LEU A 244 18.69 -2.83 35.36
N ASP A 245 19.96 -2.94 34.97
CA ASP A 245 20.37 -3.47 33.65
C ASP A 245 21.20 -4.76 33.78
N GLY A 246 20.62 -5.79 34.40
CA GLY A 246 21.10 -7.18 34.43
C GLY A 246 20.02 -8.16 33.98
#